data_AF-A0AAU8FYM2-F1
#
_entry.id   AF-A0AAU8FYM2-F1
#
_cell.length_a   1.000
_cell.length_b   1.000
_cell.length_c   1.000
_cell.angle_alpha   90.00
_cell.angle_beta   90.00
_cell.angle_gamma   90.00
#
_symmetry.space_group_name_H-M   'P 1'
#
loop_
_entity.id
_entity.type
_entity.pdbx_description
1 polymer ?
#
loop_
_entity_poly.entity_id
_entity_poly.type
_entity_poly.pdbx_seq_one_letter_code
_entity_poly.pdbx_strand_id
1 'polypeptide(L)' 'MPRYVRVRDDVTGHEKDVPEGYWLIGNGLTPVKADRYPPSTVARRAKPRVKKLAGQSAKRRARRPVEPDTATEKE' A
#
# COMPACT_ATOMS: atom_id res chain seq x y z
N MET A 1 -10.30 -6.94 23.70
CA MET A 1 -8.93 -7.28 23.27
C MET A 1 -8.26 -6.03 22.73
N PRO A 2 -7.01 -5.73 23.09
CA PRO A 2 -6.30 -4.59 22.52
C PRO A 2 -6.19 -4.79 21.01
N ARG A 3 -6.65 -3.78 20.25
CA ARG A 3 -6.51 -3.74 18.80
C ARG A 3 -5.27 -2.92 18.47
N TYR A 4 -4.52 -3.37 17.48
CA TYR A 4 -3.36 -2.67 16.98
C TYR A 4 -3.66 -2.08 15.61
N VAL A 5 -3.26 -0.83 15.43
CA VAL A 5 -3.35 -0.09 14.17
C VAL A 5 -1.97 0.09 13.58
N ARG A 6 -1.87 -0.08 12.26
CA ARG A 6 -0.63 0.17 11.52
C ARG A 6 -0.44 1.67 11.37
N VAL A 7 0.67 2.20 11.86
CA VAL A 7 1.03 3.61 11.72
C VAL A 7 2.38 3.74 11.02
N ARG A 8 2.56 4.83 10.31
CA ARG A 8 3.81 5.24 9.69
C ARG A 8 4.40 6.38 10.51
N ASP A 9 5.66 6.23 10.91
CA ASP A 9 6.45 7.29 11.51
C ASP A 9 6.88 8.29 10.43
N ASP A 10 6.57 9.56 10.61
CA ASP A 10 6.84 10.60 9.62
C ASP A 10 8.32 11.00 9.58
N VAL A 11 9.04 10.82 10.69
CA VAL A 11 10.48 11.12 10.81
C VAL A 11 11.29 10.02 10.12
N THR A 12 11.05 8.77 10.51
CA THR A 12 11.87 7.64 10.04
C THR A 12 11.30 6.98 8.77
N GLY A 13 10.00 7.17 8.51
CA GLY A 13 9.27 6.50 7.43
C GLY A 13 8.94 5.04 7.70
N HIS A 14 9.20 4.52 8.91
CA HIS A 14 8.94 3.12 9.26
C HIS A 14 7.47 2.88 9.59
N GLU A 15 6.96 1.72 9.21
CA GLU A 15 5.63 1.28 9.60
C GLU A 15 5.71 0.31 10.79
N LYS A 16 4.95 0.61 11.85
CA LYS A 16 4.84 -0.21 13.06
C LYS A 16 3.39 -0.33 13.51
N ASP A 17 3.11 -1.33 14.32
CA ASP A 17 1.79 -1.54 14.92
C ASP A 17 1.80 -0.92 16.32
N VAL A 18 0.80 -0.09 16.62
CA VAL A 18 0.62 0.54 17.94
C VAL A 18 -0.79 0.28 18.45
N PRO A 19 -1.03 0.29 19.77
CA PRO A 19 -2.38 0.17 20.31
C PRO A 19 -3.32 1.23 19.74
N GLU A 20 -4.56 0.82 19.46
CA GLU A 20 -5.65 1.71 19.09
C GLU A 20 -5.84 2.75 20.22
N GLY A 21 -5.66 4.04 19.89
CA GLY A 21 -5.68 5.14 20.87
C GLY A 21 -4.31 5.60 21.40
N TYR A 22 -3.20 5.12 20.83
CA TYR A 22 -1.87 5.62 21.20
C TYR A 22 -1.75 7.14 20.96
N TRP A 23 -1.36 7.88 21.99
CA TRP A 23 -1.37 9.36 22.05
C TRP A 23 -0.49 10.07 21.01
N LEU A 24 0.46 9.36 20.40
CA LEU A 24 1.30 9.89 19.32
C LEU A 24 0.67 9.74 17.92
N ILE A 25 -0.46 9.06 17.78
CA ILE A 25 -1.21 8.98 16.52
C ILE A 25 -1.72 10.40 16.18
N GLY A 26 -1.36 10.91 15.02
CA GLY A 26 -1.59 12.31 14.62
C GLY A 26 -0.47 13.28 15.02
N ASN A 27 0.42 12.89 15.93
CA ASN A 27 1.59 13.65 16.37
C ASN A 27 2.89 12.98 15.93
N GLY A 28 3.12 12.95 14.61
CA GLY A 28 4.28 12.32 13.97
C GLY A 28 4.15 10.83 13.66
N LEU A 29 3.02 10.21 14.05
CA LEU A 29 2.61 8.89 13.57
C LEU A 29 1.33 9.01 12.76
N THR A 30 1.41 8.73 11.46
CA THR A 30 0.27 8.78 10.55
C THR A 30 -0.37 7.40 10.42
N PRO A 31 -1.69 7.22 10.64
CA PRO A 31 -2.35 5.93 10.45
C PRO A 31 -2.29 5.51 8.97
N VAL A 32 -1.88 4.26 8.74
CA VAL A 32 -1.88 3.65 7.40
C VAL A 32 -3.30 3.19 7.10
N LYS A 33 -3.76 3.37 5.84
CA LYS A 33 -5.13 3.02 5.40
C LYS A 33 -5.55 1.64 5.93
N ALA A 34 -6.64 1.63 6.70
CA ALA A 34 -7.20 0.42 7.32
C ALA A 34 -7.57 -0.66 6.29
N ASP A 35 -7.96 -0.27 5.09
CA ASP A 35 -8.25 -1.18 3.96
C ASP A 35 -7.02 -2.04 3.57
N ARG A 36 -5.81 -1.50 3.71
CA ARG A 36 -4.56 -2.23 3.44
C ARG A 36 -4.05 -3.00 4.65
N TYR A 37 -4.31 -2.49 5.86
CA TYR A 37 -3.89 -3.10 7.12
C TYR A 37 -5.02 -3.00 8.15
N PRO A 38 -5.97 -3.96 8.16
CA PRO A 38 -7.08 -3.92 9.11
C PRO A 38 -6.59 -4.02 10.56
N PRO A 39 -7.32 -3.44 11.53
CA PRO A 39 -6.97 -3.58 12.94
C PRO A 39 -6.81 -5.05 13.31
N SER A 40 -5.65 -5.39 13.89
CA SER A 40 -5.30 -6.77 14.25
C SER A 40 -5.22 -6.90 15.75
N THR A 41 -5.61 -8.06 16.29
CA THR A 41 -5.38 -8.39 17.71
C THR A 41 -3.92 -8.75 18.01
N VAL A 42 -3.14 -8.99 16.96
CA VAL A 42 -1.71 -9.33 17.03
C VAL A 42 -0.89 -8.24 16.36
N ALA A 43 0.12 -7.72 17.07
CA ALA A 43 1.08 -6.77 16.52
C ALA A 43 1.91 -7.44 15.42
N ARG A 44 1.88 -6.88 14.22
CA ARG A 44 2.69 -7.32 13.09
C ARG A 44 4.12 -6.81 13.25
N ARG A 45 5.09 -7.57 12.72
CA ARG A 45 6.50 -7.13 12.67
C ARG A 45 6.63 -5.77 11.98
N ALA A 46 7.54 -4.94 12.49
CA ALA A 46 7.92 -3.69 11.83
C ALA A 46 8.46 -4.02 10.43
N LYS A 47 7.97 -3.30 9.42
CA LYS A 47 8.46 -3.48 8.04
C LYS A 47 9.52 -2.42 7.77
N PRO A 48 10.76 -2.80 7.42
CA PRO A 48 11.80 -1.83 7.10
C PRO A 48 11.38 -1.01 5.88
N ARG A 49 11.83 0.26 5.84
CA ARG A 49 11.59 1.14 4.70
C ARG A 49 12.23 0.53 3.45
N VAL A 50 11.39 0.04 2.53
CA VAL A 50 11.85 -0.27 1.18
C VAL A 50 12.09 1.09 0.52
N LYS A 51 13.36 1.56 0.50
CA LYS A 51 13.73 2.66 -0.40
C LYS A 51 13.31 2.18 -1.77
N LYS A 52 12.33 2.85 -2.40
CA LYS A 52 12.03 2.60 -3.81
C LYS A 52 13.35 2.86 -4.53
N LEU A 53 14.08 1.82 -4.88
CA LEU A 53 15.13 1.93 -5.89
C LEU A 53 14.40 2.52 -7.10
N ALA A 54 14.80 3.72 -7.52
CA ALA A 54 14.22 4.38 -8.68
C ALA A 54 14.21 3.38 -9.85
N GLY A 55 13.03 2.89 -10.26
CA GLY A 55 12.97 1.92 -11.37
C GLY A 55 11.75 1.00 -11.45
N GLN A 56 11.02 0.71 -10.36
CA GLN A 56 9.83 -0.17 -10.44
C GLN A 56 8.52 0.61 -10.53
N SER A 57 8.41 1.51 -11.50
CA SER A 57 7.12 1.77 -12.14
C SER A 57 7.00 0.81 -13.33
N ALA A 58 6.85 -0.48 -13.05
CA ALA A 58 6.38 -1.42 -14.06
C ALA A 58 4.92 -1.07 -14.34
N LYS A 59 4.72 -0.09 -15.22
CA LYS A 59 3.46 0.09 -15.96
C LYS A 59 3.22 -1.24 -16.66
N ARG A 60 2.48 -2.15 -16.04
CA ARG A 60 1.70 -3.15 -16.78
C ARG A 60 0.69 -2.34 -17.57
N ARG A 61 1.13 -1.79 -18.72
CA ARG A 61 0.22 -1.38 -19.79
C ARG A 61 -0.61 -2.64 -20.05
N ALA A 62 -1.89 -2.55 -19.73
CA ALA A 62 -2.87 -3.53 -20.14
C ALA A 62 -2.61 -3.80 -21.62
N ARG A 63 -2.30 -5.06 -21.96
CA ARG A 63 -2.35 -5.51 -23.35
C ARG A 63 -3.76 -5.18 -23.81
N ARG A 64 -3.90 -4.28 -24.79
CA ARG A 64 -5.19 -4.11 -25.46
C ARG A 64 -5.59 -5.49 -26.00
N PRO A 65 -6.85 -5.91 -25.84
CA PRO A 65 -7.32 -7.15 -26.45
C PRO A 65 -7.16 -7.04 -27.96
N VAL A 66 -6.70 -8.13 -28.56
CA VAL A 66 -6.67 -8.34 -30.00
C VAL A 66 -8.12 -8.42 -30.46
N GLU A 67 -8.57 -7.51 -31.31
CA GLU A 67 -9.80 -7.73 -32.07
C GLU A 67 -9.44 -8.54 -33.33
N PRO A 68 -10.19 -9.62 -33.63
CA PRO A 68 -9.98 -10.43 -34.82
C PRO A 68 -10.60 -9.79 -36.07
N ASP A 69 -10.03 -10.16 -37.22
CA ASP A 69 -10.44 -9.97 -38.61
C ASP A 69 -11.87 -9.43 -38.90
N THR A 70 -11.94 -8.45 -39.79
CA THR A 70 -12.94 -8.46 -40.88
C THR A 70 -12.31 -8.00 -42.20
N ALA A 71 -12.46 -8.84 -43.22
CA ALA A 71 -12.10 -8.63 -44.62
C ALA A 71 -13.11 -7.71 -45.36
N THR A 72 -12.82 -7.41 -46.64
CA THR A 72 -13.73 -6.91 -47.72
C THR A 72 -13.83 -5.37 -47.81
N GLU A 73 -13.76 -4.64 -48.94
CA GLU A 73 -13.58 -4.87 -50.39
C GLU A 73 -13.12 -3.55 -51.06
N LYS A 74 -12.55 -3.67 -52.27
CA LYS A 74 -12.54 -2.78 -53.46
C LYS A 74 -12.79 -1.25 -53.34
N GLU A 75 -11.91 -0.49 -54.01
CA GLU A 75 -12.25 0.20 -55.28
C GLU A 75 -11.01 0.31 -56.17
#